data_AF-A0A875S0V8-F1
#
_entry.id   AF-A0A875S0V8-F1
#
_cell.length_a   1.000
_cell.length_b   1.000
_cell.length_c   1.000
_cell.angle_alpha   90.00
_cell.angle_beta   90.00
_cell.angle_gamma   90.00
#
_symmetry.space_group_name_H-M   'P 1'
#
loop_
_entity.id
_entity.type
_entity.pdbx_description
1 polymer ?
#
loop_
_entity_poly.entity_id
_entity_poly.type
_entity_poly.pdbx_seq_one_letter_code
_entity_poly.pdbx_strand_id
1 'polypeptide(L)'
;MPTPNSNIPIFEPEFKRDLKDDLKVNVSEEKMRRSLPYTSNARDSSDIEMGDGNDAIHFRPIASNIQEQTNGTQKGSRSRSGLKGNRSKIRLVSSPPLEITDPFANNHISTSSSFLKPNSSFIGSQQSGRSIYDVRVDLKEVDLKRSYLAGFLTIHGLTESHPEITTFFRAEIVGPQYSFYTNHSVWGSNSRNDLQHWGRFPSWRKLNFNAENDIANSDLYEKAADNEFLYMRWKERFLIPDAKVTDIRGASFAGFYYICFNQLTGSISGLYFHKCSDKFQQLELSHIPDGGNISVI
;
A
#
# COMPACT_ATOMS: atom_id res chain seq x y z
N MET A 1 -12.75 -38.95 49.39
CA MET A 1 -13.46 -39.72 48.34
C MET A 1 -14.46 -38.78 47.67
N PRO A 2 -14.58 -38.77 46.33
CA PRO A 2 -14.02 -37.69 45.48
C PRO A 2 -15.07 -36.80 44.77
N THR A 3 -14.60 -35.65 44.27
CA THR A 3 -15.26 -34.73 43.33
C THR A 3 -15.15 -35.21 41.87
N PRO A 4 -16.13 -34.93 40.98
CA PRO A 4 -15.96 -35.14 39.55
C PRO A 4 -15.58 -33.85 38.80
N ASN A 5 -14.48 -33.94 38.07
CA ASN A 5 -14.05 -33.02 37.01
C ASN A 5 -15.02 -33.01 35.83
N SER A 6 -15.32 -31.84 35.26
CA SER A 6 -15.81 -31.68 33.89
C SER A 6 -14.70 -31.14 33.00
N ASN A 7 -14.12 -32.03 32.19
CA ASN A 7 -13.18 -31.69 31.12
C ASN A 7 -13.95 -31.14 29.91
N ILE A 8 -13.65 -29.91 29.50
CA ILE A 8 -14.00 -29.35 28.20
C ILE A 8 -12.81 -29.61 27.25
N PRO A 9 -12.99 -30.22 26.06
CA PRO A 9 -11.89 -30.41 25.13
C PRO A 9 -11.58 -29.09 24.41
N ILE A 10 -10.33 -28.63 24.56
CA ILE A 10 -9.72 -27.57 23.77
C ILE A 10 -9.34 -28.17 22.41
N PHE A 11 -9.92 -27.66 21.33
CA PHE A 11 -9.49 -27.96 19.96
C PHE A 11 -8.33 -27.03 19.58
N GLU A 12 -7.11 -27.57 19.45
CA GLU A 12 -6.01 -26.88 18.75
C GLU A 12 -6.16 -27.10 17.23
N PRO A 13 -6.02 -26.07 16.38
CA PRO A 13 -5.97 -26.26 14.93
C PRO A 13 -4.56 -26.70 14.48
N GLU A 14 -4.46 -27.83 13.79
CA GLU A 14 -3.23 -28.35 13.17
C GLU A 14 -2.75 -27.43 12.03
N PHE A 15 -1.92 -26.42 12.33
CA PHE A 15 -1.36 -25.51 11.32
C PHE A 15 0.04 -25.91 10.79
N LYS A 16 0.37 -27.21 10.71
CA LYS A 16 1.77 -27.66 10.45
C LYS A 16 2.00 -28.63 9.29
N ARG A 17 1.14 -28.71 8.27
CA ARG A 17 1.36 -29.67 7.16
C ARG A 17 1.79 -29.11 5.79
N ASP A 18 1.72 -27.80 5.50
CA ASP A 18 1.92 -27.37 4.10
C ASP A 18 3.30 -26.80 3.71
N LEU A 19 4.28 -26.69 4.61
CA LEU A 19 5.60 -26.15 4.21
C LEU A 19 6.49 -27.12 3.41
N LYS A 20 6.26 -28.45 3.50
CA LYS A 20 7.17 -29.43 2.89
C LYS A 20 6.90 -29.69 1.41
N ASP A 21 5.69 -29.43 0.94
CA ASP A 21 5.32 -29.74 -0.44
C ASP A 21 5.71 -28.61 -1.40
N ASP A 22 5.65 -27.34 -0.96
CA ASP A 22 6.13 -26.20 -1.75
C ASP A 22 7.66 -26.22 -1.98
N LEU A 23 8.43 -26.73 -1.01
CA LEU A 23 9.88 -26.89 -1.13
C LEU A 23 10.28 -28.00 -2.12
N LYS A 24 9.46 -29.04 -2.30
CA LYS A 24 9.74 -30.13 -3.25
C LYS A 24 9.46 -29.74 -4.69
N VAL A 25 8.47 -28.89 -4.94
CA VAL A 25 8.16 -28.40 -6.29
C VAL A 25 9.31 -27.55 -6.83
N ASN A 26 9.85 -26.64 -6.02
CA ASN A 26 10.96 -25.76 -6.44
C ASN A 26 12.26 -26.50 -6.78
N VAL A 27 12.62 -27.56 -6.03
CA VAL A 27 13.85 -28.34 -6.30
C VAL A 27 13.73 -29.15 -7.60
N SER A 28 12.51 -29.53 -7.98
CA SER A 28 12.23 -30.31 -9.18
C SER A 28 12.36 -29.47 -10.45
N GLU A 29 11.86 -28.24 -10.43
CA GLU A 29 11.96 -27.30 -11.57
C GLU A 29 13.40 -26.81 -11.81
N GLU A 30 14.18 -26.59 -10.75
CA GLU A 30 15.57 -26.14 -10.89
C GLU A 30 16.47 -27.24 -11.49
N LYS A 31 16.16 -28.51 -11.21
CA LYS A 31 16.88 -29.66 -11.78
C LYS A 31 16.57 -29.90 -13.26
N MET A 32 15.38 -29.51 -13.72
CA MET A 32 14.99 -29.63 -15.13
C MET A 32 15.65 -28.56 -16.02
N ARG A 33 15.92 -27.36 -15.47
CA ARG A 33 16.58 -26.26 -16.20
C ARG A 33 18.07 -26.47 -16.48
N ARG A 34 18.76 -27.37 -15.76
CA ARG A 34 20.20 -27.62 -15.93
C ARG A 34 20.55 -28.64 -17.04
N SER A 35 19.59 -29.07 -17.87
CA SER A 35 19.78 -30.21 -18.80
C SER A 35 19.42 -29.98 -20.27
N LEU A 36 19.56 -28.75 -20.80
CA LEU A 36 19.39 -28.50 -22.24
C LEU A 36 20.65 -27.89 -22.87
N PRO A 37 21.21 -28.50 -23.94
CA PRO A 37 22.35 -27.93 -24.65
C PRO A 37 21.91 -26.82 -25.62
N TYR A 38 22.71 -25.77 -25.65
CA TYR A 38 22.62 -24.62 -26.53
C TYR A 38 22.90 -25.03 -27.99
N THR A 39 21.95 -24.80 -28.90
CA THR A 39 22.24 -24.79 -30.34
C THR A 39 21.66 -23.54 -30.97
N SER A 40 22.55 -22.78 -31.62
CA SER A 40 22.27 -21.62 -32.44
C SER A 40 21.77 -22.06 -33.82
N ASN A 41 20.71 -21.45 -34.34
CA ASN A 41 20.61 -21.15 -35.78
C ASN A 41 19.54 -20.08 -36.07
N ALA A 42 19.87 -19.27 -37.07
CA ALA A 42 19.20 -18.07 -37.51
C ALA A 42 18.28 -18.32 -38.73
N ARG A 43 17.43 -17.31 -39.01
CA ARG A 43 16.56 -17.06 -40.19
C ARG A 43 15.26 -17.89 -40.16
N ASP A 44 14.07 -17.32 -40.34
CA ASP A 44 13.64 -16.52 -41.50
C ASP A 44 12.40 -15.64 -41.19
N SER A 45 12.18 -14.64 -42.04
CA SER A 45 11.21 -13.54 -42.00
C SER A 45 9.74 -13.93 -42.18
N SER A 46 8.85 -13.10 -41.64
CA SER A 46 7.65 -12.64 -42.37
C SER A 46 7.08 -11.37 -41.73
N ASP A 47 7.10 -10.30 -42.52
CA ASP A 47 6.63 -8.95 -42.24
C ASP A 47 5.11 -8.86 -42.04
N ILE A 48 4.67 -8.05 -41.06
CA ILE A 48 3.40 -7.32 -41.11
C ILE A 48 3.68 -5.90 -40.59
N GLU A 49 3.82 -4.96 -41.54
CA GLU A 49 3.78 -3.52 -41.29
C GLU A 49 2.39 -3.09 -40.82
N MET A 50 2.30 -2.28 -39.77
CA MET A 50 1.24 -1.27 -39.61
C MET A 50 1.72 -0.08 -38.77
N GLY A 51 1.94 1.04 -39.45
CA GLY A 51 1.51 2.39 -39.03
C GLY A 51 2.28 3.11 -37.94
N ASP A 52 3.30 3.88 -38.34
CA ASP A 52 3.85 4.99 -37.57
C ASP A 52 2.83 6.12 -37.42
N GLY A 53 2.49 6.44 -36.17
CA GLY A 53 1.74 7.64 -35.78
C GLY A 53 2.52 8.41 -34.73
N ASN A 54 3.41 9.30 -35.20
CA ASN A 54 4.11 10.28 -34.37
C ASN A 54 3.14 11.37 -33.92
N ASP A 55 2.77 11.39 -32.63
CA ASP A 55 2.22 12.57 -31.99
C ASP A 55 3.06 12.94 -30.76
N ALA A 56 3.95 13.90 -30.97
CA ALA A 56 4.67 14.61 -29.94
C ALA A 56 3.70 15.53 -29.19
N ILE A 57 3.35 15.18 -27.95
CA ILE A 57 2.48 16.02 -27.12
C ILE A 57 3.34 17.03 -26.36
N HIS A 58 3.33 18.26 -26.87
CA HIS A 58 3.93 19.44 -26.27
C HIS A 58 3.13 19.84 -25.02
N PHE A 59 3.72 19.70 -23.82
CA PHE A 59 3.12 20.23 -22.59
C PHE A 59 3.36 21.75 -22.49
N ARG A 60 2.29 22.55 -22.56
CA ARG A 60 2.27 23.96 -22.13
C ARG A 60 1.59 24.06 -20.74
N PRO A 61 2.11 24.86 -19.80
CA PRO A 61 1.47 25.05 -18.51
C PRO A 61 0.31 26.05 -18.63
N ILE A 62 -0.85 25.68 -18.09
CA ILE A 62 -2.00 26.58 -17.90
C ILE A 62 -1.79 27.32 -16.58
N ALA A 63 -1.58 28.62 -16.67
CA ALA A 63 -1.64 29.55 -15.54
C ALA A 63 -3.12 29.88 -15.25
N SER A 64 -3.56 29.67 -14.01
CA SER A 64 -4.83 30.20 -13.52
C SER A 64 -4.62 31.58 -12.92
N ASN A 65 -5.23 32.59 -13.55
CA ASN A 65 -5.40 33.94 -13.03
C ASN A 65 -6.23 33.93 -11.75
N ILE A 66 -5.72 34.53 -10.67
CA ILE A 66 -6.54 35.04 -9.56
C ILE A 66 -6.32 36.56 -9.54
N GLN A 67 -7.40 37.30 -9.80
CA GLN A 67 -7.47 38.75 -9.67
C GLN A 67 -7.60 39.12 -8.19
N GLU A 68 -6.68 39.97 -7.74
CA GLU A 68 -6.80 40.80 -6.54
C GLU A 68 -7.99 41.77 -6.67
N GLN A 69 -8.77 41.92 -5.61
CA GLN A 69 -9.42 43.19 -5.31
C GLN A 69 -9.08 43.63 -3.89
N THR A 70 -8.22 44.63 -3.85
CA THR A 70 -7.96 45.51 -2.72
C THR A 70 -9.14 46.44 -2.47
N ASN A 71 -9.48 46.70 -1.21
CA ASN A 71 -9.98 48.00 -0.79
C ASN A 71 -9.53 48.26 0.65
N GLY A 72 -8.62 49.23 0.80
CA GLY A 72 -8.19 49.75 2.08
C GLY A 72 -9.11 50.84 2.60
N THR A 73 -8.99 51.17 3.88
CA THR A 73 -9.13 52.54 4.38
C THR A 73 -8.35 52.69 5.69
N GLN A 74 -7.39 53.61 5.66
CA GLN A 74 -6.60 54.08 6.79
C GLN A 74 -7.42 54.99 7.71
N LYS A 75 -7.03 55.08 8.98
CA LYS A 75 -7.00 56.36 9.74
C LYS A 75 -6.10 56.25 10.98
N GLY A 76 -5.12 57.15 11.08
CA GLY A 76 -4.33 57.42 12.30
C GLY A 76 -5.19 58.07 13.39
N SER A 77 -4.73 58.31 14.63
CA SER A 77 -3.48 58.98 15.00
C SER A 77 -3.34 59.14 16.54
N ARG A 78 -2.09 59.30 16.99
CA ARG A 78 -1.56 60.12 18.12
C ARG A 78 -1.93 59.85 19.61
N SER A 79 -0.93 59.33 20.32
CA SER A 79 -0.27 59.81 21.57
C SER A 79 -1.06 60.50 22.71
N ARG A 80 -0.95 59.95 23.94
CA ARG A 80 -0.58 60.71 25.17
C ARG A 80 -0.26 59.81 26.39
N SER A 81 0.57 60.39 27.26
CA SER A 81 1.23 59.97 28.51
C SER A 81 0.33 59.59 29.69
N GLY A 82 0.85 58.81 30.66
CA GLY A 82 0.29 58.72 32.03
C GLY A 82 0.97 57.69 32.95
N LEU A 83 1.25 58.08 34.20
CA LEU A 83 2.09 57.39 35.19
C LEU A 83 1.43 56.23 35.97
N LYS A 84 2.31 55.32 36.44
CA LYS A 84 2.37 54.56 37.72
C LYS A 84 1.11 53.91 38.31
N GLY A 85 1.20 52.59 38.53
CA GLY A 85 0.40 51.84 39.50
C GLY A 85 1.09 50.52 39.87
N ASN A 86 1.59 50.45 41.11
CA ASN A 86 2.37 49.34 41.68
C ASN A 86 1.43 48.19 42.10
N ARG A 87 1.59 46.98 41.55
CA ARG A 87 1.04 45.74 42.14
C ARG A 87 2.01 44.58 41.99
N SER A 88 2.46 44.09 43.14
CA SER A 88 3.29 42.92 43.38
C SER A 88 2.67 41.65 42.77
N LYS A 89 3.35 41.05 41.79
CA LYS A 89 3.06 39.70 41.30
C LYS A 89 3.84 38.68 42.13
N ILE A 90 3.12 37.86 42.88
CA ILE A 90 3.61 36.64 43.53
C ILE A 90 4.06 35.68 42.42
N ARG A 91 5.35 35.32 42.39
CA ARG A 91 5.88 34.29 41.49
C ARG A 91 5.58 32.91 42.10
N LEU A 92 4.65 32.17 41.52
CA LEU A 92 4.60 30.71 41.69
C LEU A 92 5.76 30.12 40.87
N VAL A 93 6.70 29.47 41.55
CA VAL A 93 7.74 28.66 40.92
C VAL A 93 7.09 27.35 40.51
N SER A 94 6.84 27.17 39.21
CA SER A 94 6.50 25.85 38.65
C SER A 94 7.80 25.09 38.41
N SER A 95 8.01 24.02 39.17
CA SER A 95 9.07 23.04 38.89
C SER A 95 8.85 22.42 37.50
N PRO A 96 9.91 22.19 36.70
CA PRO A 96 9.76 21.47 35.43
C PRO A 96 9.35 20.01 35.70
N PRO A 97 8.53 19.39 34.84
CA PRO A 97 8.24 17.97 34.93
C PRO A 97 9.54 17.16 34.77
N LEU A 98 9.71 16.15 35.61
CA LEU A 98 10.79 15.17 35.48
C LEU A 98 10.62 14.41 34.16
N GLU A 99 11.53 14.63 33.21
CA GLU A 99 11.66 13.77 32.03
C GLU A 99 12.13 12.39 32.50
N ILE A 100 11.23 11.41 32.45
CA ILE A 100 11.59 10.00 32.56
C ILE A 100 12.13 9.61 31.19
N THR A 101 13.43 9.82 30.97
CA THR A 101 14.14 9.20 29.86
C THR A 101 14.25 7.71 30.14
N ASP A 102 13.52 6.90 29.36
CA ASP A 102 13.66 5.45 29.34
C ASP A 102 15.08 5.07 28.87
N PRO A 103 15.92 4.42 29.71
CA PRO A 103 17.28 4.04 29.33
C PRO A 103 17.35 2.91 28.30
N PHE A 104 16.21 2.39 27.83
CA PHE A 104 16.11 1.40 26.75
C PHE A 104 15.58 1.96 25.43
N ALA A 105 15.42 3.29 25.31
CA ALA A 105 15.18 3.95 24.04
C ALA A 105 16.44 3.87 23.17
N ASN A 106 16.68 2.70 22.57
CA ASN A 106 17.62 2.56 21.47
C ASN A 106 17.18 3.52 20.36
N ASN A 107 18.03 4.52 20.09
CA ASN A 107 17.93 5.49 18.99
C ASN A 107 18.11 4.83 17.60
N HIS A 108 17.35 3.77 17.34
CA HIS A 108 16.94 3.44 15.99
C HIS A 108 15.46 3.82 15.92
N ILE A 109 15.17 5.07 15.56
CA ILE A 109 13.86 5.44 15.06
C ILE A 109 13.72 4.67 13.75
N SER A 110 13.27 3.42 13.86
CA SER A 110 12.72 2.69 12.75
C SER A 110 11.57 3.56 12.27
N THR A 111 11.70 4.12 11.07
CA THR A 111 10.70 4.88 10.28
C THR A 111 9.49 4.00 9.92
N SER A 112 9.11 3.06 10.78
CA SER A 112 7.86 2.35 10.72
C SER A 112 6.74 3.40 10.83
N SER A 113 6.09 3.71 9.72
CA SER A 113 4.90 4.56 9.69
C SER A 113 3.94 4.18 10.82
N SER A 114 3.48 5.16 11.60
CA SER A 114 2.51 4.94 12.68
C SER A 114 1.18 4.36 12.18
N PHE A 115 0.94 4.43 10.87
CA PHE A 115 -0.25 3.91 10.18
C PHE A 115 -0.07 2.51 9.60
N LEU A 116 1.15 2.09 9.23
CA LEU A 116 1.41 0.77 8.64
C LEU A 116 1.84 -0.23 9.72
N LYS A 117 0.88 -0.64 10.55
CA LYS A 117 1.10 -1.55 11.68
C LYS A 117 -0.06 -2.56 11.80
N PRO A 118 0.13 -3.67 12.51
CA PRO A 118 -0.96 -4.60 12.81
C PRO A 118 -2.16 -3.88 13.44
N ASN A 119 -3.36 -4.27 13.04
CA ASN A 119 -4.65 -3.71 13.46
C ASN A 119 -4.95 -2.29 12.97
N SER A 120 -4.15 -1.71 12.08
CA SER A 120 -4.56 -0.50 11.37
C SER A 120 -5.70 -0.78 10.39
N SER A 121 -6.62 0.17 10.30
CA SER A 121 -7.78 0.10 9.40
C SER A 121 -7.77 1.29 8.44
N PHE A 122 -8.24 1.04 7.23
CA PHE A 122 -8.35 2.03 6.16
C PHE A 122 -9.72 1.92 5.52
N ILE A 123 -10.28 3.06 5.11
CA ILE A 123 -11.55 3.12 4.37
C ILE A 123 -11.42 4.03 3.17
N GLY A 124 -12.24 3.77 2.16
CA GLY A 124 -12.39 4.64 1.01
C GLY A 124 -13.16 3.91 -0.06
N SER A 125 -12.68 3.95 -1.30
CA SER A 125 -13.45 3.42 -2.42
C SER A 125 -12.60 2.77 -3.50
N GLN A 126 -13.23 1.87 -4.24
CA GLN A 126 -12.74 1.36 -5.51
C GLN A 126 -13.63 1.86 -6.65
N GLN A 127 -13.03 2.49 -7.65
CA GLN A 127 -13.71 2.99 -8.84
C GLN A 127 -13.38 2.13 -10.05
N SER A 128 -14.43 1.64 -10.73
CA SER A 128 -14.34 0.95 -12.01
C SER A 128 -15.27 1.63 -13.03
N GLY A 129 -14.68 2.36 -13.99
CA GLY A 129 -15.45 3.19 -14.92
C GLY A 129 -16.29 4.24 -14.19
N ARG A 130 -17.63 4.10 -14.26
CA ARG A 130 -18.59 4.99 -13.59
C ARG A 130 -19.05 4.46 -12.23
N SER A 131 -18.72 3.22 -11.90
CA SER A 131 -19.12 2.59 -10.65
C SER A 131 -18.09 2.88 -9.56
N ILE A 132 -18.57 3.14 -8.35
CA ILE A 132 -17.76 3.37 -7.16
C ILE A 132 -18.29 2.45 -6.06
N TYR A 133 -17.39 1.75 -5.39
CA TYR A 133 -17.70 0.77 -4.36
C TYR A 133 -16.98 1.13 -3.07
N ASP A 134 -17.66 1.05 -1.93
CA ASP A 134 -17.03 1.31 -0.63
C ASP A 134 -16.12 0.16 -0.25
N VAL A 135 -14.89 0.51 0.17
CA VAL A 135 -13.86 -0.46 0.53
C VAL A 135 -13.34 -0.18 1.94
N ARG A 136 -13.17 -1.25 2.71
CA ARG A 136 -12.46 -1.28 3.99
C ARG A 136 -11.28 -2.25 3.91
N VAL A 137 -10.16 -1.86 4.49
CA VAL A 137 -8.98 -2.71 4.64
C VAL A 137 -8.56 -2.76 6.10
N ASP A 138 -8.38 -3.97 6.62
CA ASP A 138 -7.91 -4.22 7.98
C ASP A 138 -6.59 -5.00 7.95
N LEU A 139 -5.50 -4.37 8.38
CA LEU A 139 -4.19 -5.01 8.46
C LEU A 139 -4.13 -5.94 9.66
N LYS A 140 -3.64 -7.16 9.47
CA LYS A 140 -3.50 -8.18 10.53
C LYS A 140 -2.05 -8.47 10.86
N GLU A 141 -1.20 -8.55 9.84
CA GLU A 141 0.23 -8.78 9.99
C GLU A 141 1.00 -7.73 9.20
N VAL A 142 2.06 -7.18 9.80
CA VAL A 142 3.00 -6.29 9.11
C VAL A 142 4.41 -6.67 9.53
N ASP A 143 5.25 -7.03 8.57
CA ASP A 143 6.67 -7.31 8.75
C ASP A 143 7.47 -6.67 7.61
N LEU A 144 7.92 -5.44 7.85
CA LEU A 144 8.68 -4.68 6.87
C LEU A 144 10.03 -5.32 6.54
N LYS A 145 10.65 -6.03 7.50
CA LYS A 145 11.93 -6.71 7.29
C LYS A 145 11.79 -7.89 6.34
N ARG A 146 10.66 -8.59 6.39
CA ARG A 146 10.29 -9.66 5.45
C ARG A 146 9.61 -9.12 4.19
N SER A 147 9.53 -7.80 4.02
CA SER A 147 8.84 -7.14 2.91
C SER A 147 7.40 -7.67 2.73
N TYR A 148 6.69 -7.85 3.84
CA TYR A 148 5.42 -8.58 3.89
C TYR A 148 4.38 -7.85 4.74
N LEU A 149 3.13 -7.89 4.29
CA LEU A 149 1.97 -7.65 5.15
C LEU A 149 0.77 -8.49 4.69
N ALA A 150 -0.23 -8.62 5.54
CA ALA A 150 -1.46 -9.31 5.21
C ALA A 150 -2.65 -8.72 5.97
N GLY A 151 -3.83 -8.89 5.40
CA GLY A 151 -5.05 -8.31 5.95
C GLY A 151 -6.30 -8.79 5.24
N PHE A 152 -7.40 -8.11 5.56
CA PHE A 152 -8.68 -8.30 4.91
C PHE A 152 -9.01 -7.08 4.05
N LEU A 153 -9.57 -7.33 2.87
CA LEU A 153 -10.17 -6.32 2.01
C LEU A 153 -11.66 -6.65 1.91
N THR A 154 -12.50 -5.72 2.34
CA THR A 154 -13.96 -5.81 2.28
C THR A 154 -14.46 -4.78 1.29
N ILE A 155 -15.21 -5.22 0.29
CA ILE A 155 -15.86 -4.38 -0.72
C ILE A 155 -17.37 -4.53 -0.65
N HIS A 156 -18.09 -3.41 -0.72
CA HIS A 156 -19.54 -3.35 -0.62
C HIS A 156 -20.18 -3.01 -1.96
N GLY A 157 -21.32 -3.62 -2.24
CA GLY A 157 -22.17 -3.31 -3.40
C GLY A 157 -21.60 -3.75 -4.75
N LEU A 158 -20.57 -4.61 -4.77
CA LEU A 158 -19.96 -5.08 -6.02
C LEU A 158 -20.93 -5.95 -6.83
N THR A 159 -21.78 -6.73 -6.15
CA THR A 159 -22.80 -7.57 -6.77
C THR A 159 -24.10 -7.51 -5.96
N GLU A 160 -25.26 -7.72 -6.60
CA GLU A 160 -26.54 -7.76 -5.90
C GLU A 160 -26.69 -8.99 -4.98
N SER A 161 -26.10 -10.13 -5.38
CA SER A 161 -26.21 -11.40 -4.65
C SER A 161 -25.27 -11.47 -3.45
N HIS A 162 -24.14 -10.76 -3.51
CA HIS A 162 -23.16 -10.66 -2.43
C HIS A 162 -22.93 -9.16 -2.17
N PRO A 163 -23.77 -8.54 -1.33
CA PRO A 163 -23.70 -7.11 -1.04
C PRO A 163 -22.43 -6.71 -0.29
N GLU A 164 -21.77 -7.66 0.36
CA GLU A 164 -20.48 -7.52 1.00
C GLU A 164 -19.60 -8.71 0.60
N ILE A 165 -18.38 -8.45 0.15
CA ILE A 165 -17.40 -9.46 -0.20
C ILE A 165 -16.13 -9.15 0.57
N THR A 166 -15.65 -10.11 1.38
CA THR A 166 -14.40 -9.99 2.11
C THR A 166 -13.40 -11.04 1.63
N THR A 167 -12.20 -10.60 1.28
CA THR A 167 -11.08 -11.46 0.91
C THR A 167 -9.91 -11.29 1.87
N PHE A 168 -9.16 -12.38 2.07
CA PHE A 168 -7.84 -12.32 2.67
C PHE A 168 -6.81 -12.01 1.58
N PHE A 169 -5.91 -11.04 1.84
CA PHE A 169 -4.83 -10.71 0.93
C PHE A 169 -3.46 -10.80 1.61
N ARG A 170 -2.43 -11.03 0.79
CA ARG A 170 -1.02 -10.87 1.16
C ARG A 170 -0.39 -9.83 0.27
N ALA A 171 0.63 -9.16 0.80
CA ALA A 171 1.35 -8.14 0.09
C ALA A 171 2.85 -8.42 0.02
N GLU A 172 3.43 -7.98 -1.09
CA GLU A 172 4.86 -7.84 -1.28
C GLU A 172 5.20 -6.35 -1.23
N ILE A 173 6.14 -5.97 -0.37
CA ILE A 173 6.62 -4.60 -0.28
C ILE A 173 7.83 -4.46 -1.20
N VAL A 174 7.80 -3.49 -2.11
CA VAL A 174 8.93 -3.20 -3.00
C VAL A 174 10.11 -2.72 -2.17
N GLY A 175 11.28 -3.30 -2.41
CA GLY A 175 12.49 -3.11 -1.62
C GLY A 175 13.53 -4.18 -1.97
N PRO A 176 14.44 -4.53 -1.05
CA PRO A 176 15.55 -5.44 -1.36
C PRO A 176 15.11 -6.84 -1.80
N GLN A 177 13.95 -7.31 -1.32
CA GLN A 177 13.43 -8.65 -1.64
C GLN A 177 12.58 -8.67 -2.91
N TYR A 178 11.92 -7.56 -3.24
CA TYR A 178 11.01 -7.48 -4.36
C TYR A 178 11.22 -6.20 -5.15
N SER A 179 11.58 -6.33 -6.43
CA SER A 179 11.75 -5.16 -7.29
C SER A 179 10.42 -4.59 -7.78
N PHE A 180 10.48 -3.58 -8.66
CA PHE A 180 9.27 -3.04 -9.30
C PHE A 180 8.71 -3.99 -10.36
N TYR A 181 9.48 -4.96 -10.84
CA TYR A 181 9.00 -5.95 -11.80
C TYR A 181 8.31 -7.12 -11.09
N THR A 182 7.12 -7.47 -11.57
CA THR A 182 6.32 -8.53 -10.97
C THR A 182 6.89 -9.91 -11.35
N ASN A 183 7.44 -10.63 -10.38
CA ASN A 183 8.05 -11.96 -10.60
C ASN A 183 7.08 -13.12 -10.31
N HIS A 184 5.84 -13.01 -10.81
CA HIS A 184 4.80 -14.05 -10.67
C HIS A 184 4.11 -14.30 -12.01
N SER A 185 4.51 -15.37 -12.71
CA SER A 185 3.96 -15.70 -14.04
C SER A 185 2.44 -15.87 -14.01
N VAL A 186 1.90 -16.44 -12.93
CA VAL A 186 0.46 -16.67 -12.73
C VAL A 186 -0.35 -15.39 -12.52
N TRP A 187 0.28 -14.26 -12.17
CA TRP A 187 -0.41 -12.96 -12.04
C TRP A 187 -0.62 -12.29 -13.40
N GLY A 188 0.04 -12.77 -14.45
CA GLY A 188 -0.16 -12.31 -15.83
C GLY A 188 0.35 -10.91 -16.13
N SER A 189 1.14 -10.30 -15.24
CA SER A 189 1.86 -9.05 -15.54
C SER A 189 3.17 -9.33 -16.29
N ASN A 190 3.70 -8.30 -16.93
CA ASN A 190 5.01 -8.29 -17.57
C ASN A 190 5.65 -6.91 -17.37
N SER A 191 6.93 -6.76 -17.71
CA SER A 191 7.67 -5.51 -17.47
C SER A 191 7.00 -4.27 -18.08
N ARG A 192 6.39 -4.39 -19.27
CA ARG A 192 5.65 -3.28 -19.89
C ARG A 192 4.42 -2.90 -19.06
N ASN A 193 3.65 -3.88 -18.61
CA ASN A 193 2.50 -3.64 -17.75
C ASN A 193 2.93 -3.02 -16.41
N ASP A 194 3.98 -3.55 -15.77
CA ASP A 194 4.48 -3.03 -14.49
C ASP A 194 4.85 -1.54 -14.61
N LEU A 195 5.66 -1.17 -15.61
CA LEU A 195 6.05 0.23 -15.85
C LEU A 195 4.84 1.13 -16.15
N GLN A 196 3.85 0.63 -16.89
CA GLN A 196 2.62 1.39 -17.17
C GLN A 196 1.79 1.66 -15.92
N HIS A 197 1.74 0.72 -14.96
CA HIS A 197 0.98 0.90 -13.72
C HIS A 197 1.76 1.75 -12.73
N TRP A 198 3.04 1.46 -12.50
CA TRP A 198 3.87 2.26 -11.60
C TRP A 198 3.98 3.71 -12.05
N GLY A 199 4.09 3.96 -13.36
CA GLY A 199 4.12 5.30 -13.96
C GLY A 199 2.87 6.14 -13.70
N ARG A 200 1.74 5.55 -13.27
CA ARG A 200 0.54 6.30 -12.88
C ARG A 200 0.68 6.99 -11.54
N PHE A 201 1.53 6.49 -10.64
CA PHE A 201 1.76 7.14 -9.34
C PHE A 201 2.69 8.35 -9.52
N PRO A 202 2.25 9.58 -9.17
CA PRO A 202 3.08 10.77 -9.30
C PRO A 202 4.36 10.71 -8.46
N SER A 203 4.32 10.03 -7.32
CA SER A 203 5.47 9.76 -6.46
C SER A 203 6.51 8.87 -7.16
N TRP A 204 6.06 7.83 -7.87
CA TRP A 204 6.95 6.90 -8.56
C TRP A 204 7.71 7.58 -9.71
N ARG A 205 7.03 8.45 -10.46
CA ARG A 205 7.66 9.24 -11.55
C ARG A 205 8.77 10.17 -11.08
N LYS A 206 8.86 10.47 -9.77
CA LYS A 206 9.92 11.29 -9.17
C LYS A 206 11.12 10.45 -8.72
N LEU A 207 11.02 9.13 -8.73
CA LEU A 207 12.14 8.25 -8.41
C LEU A 207 13.17 8.31 -9.54
N ASN A 208 14.45 8.24 -9.17
CA ASN A 208 15.53 8.03 -10.13
C ASN A 208 15.63 6.54 -10.49
N PHE A 209 14.55 5.99 -11.08
CA PHE A 209 14.43 4.58 -11.41
C PHE A 209 14.98 4.29 -12.81
N ASN A 210 15.91 3.34 -12.90
CA ASN A 210 16.46 2.84 -14.17
C ASN A 210 15.63 1.66 -14.66
N ALA A 211 14.82 1.88 -15.70
CA ALA A 211 13.95 0.86 -16.28
C ALA A 211 14.67 -0.14 -17.22
N GLU A 212 15.90 0.15 -17.62
CA GLU A 212 16.70 -0.69 -18.51
C GLU A 212 17.57 -1.68 -17.74
N ASN A 213 17.98 -1.32 -16.52
CA ASN A 213 18.82 -2.14 -15.66
C ASN A 213 18.33 -2.11 -14.21
N ASP A 214 17.56 -3.13 -13.82
CA ASP A 214 16.98 -3.22 -12.48
C ASP A 214 18.03 -3.29 -11.37
N ILE A 215 19.20 -3.87 -11.66
CA ILE A 215 20.30 -4.00 -10.69
C ILE A 215 20.85 -2.61 -10.31
N ALA A 216 20.79 -1.64 -11.23
CA ALA A 216 21.21 -0.27 -10.94
C ALA A 216 20.31 0.44 -9.92
N ASN A 217 19.15 -0.13 -9.58
CA ASN A 217 18.22 0.39 -8.58
C ASN A 217 18.49 -0.13 -7.16
N SER A 218 19.59 -0.84 -6.91
CA SER A 218 19.90 -1.41 -5.58
C SER A 218 19.81 -0.38 -4.44
N ASP A 219 20.40 0.80 -4.61
CA ASP A 219 20.35 1.86 -3.59
C ASP A 219 18.93 2.38 -3.33
N LEU A 220 18.08 2.40 -4.36
CA LEU A 220 16.67 2.77 -4.25
C LEU A 220 15.92 1.72 -3.42
N TYR A 221 16.19 0.44 -3.67
CA TYR A 221 15.55 -0.67 -2.97
C TYR A 221 15.98 -0.77 -1.51
N GLU A 222 17.27 -0.64 -1.21
CA GLU A 222 17.79 -0.66 0.17
C GLU A 222 17.18 0.46 1.04
N LYS A 223 16.91 1.62 0.45
CA LYS A 223 16.33 2.78 1.15
C LYS A 223 14.82 2.87 1.04
N ALA A 224 14.15 1.89 0.41
CA ALA A 224 12.73 1.98 0.11
C ALA A 224 11.88 2.21 1.36
N ALA A 225 12.20 1.54 2.47
CA ALA A 225 11.48 1.63 3.73
C ALA A 225 11.57 3.02 4.41
N ASP A 226 12.62 3.79 4.12
CA ASP A 226 12.86 5.11 4.73
C ASP A 226 12.22 6.26 3.95
N ASN A 227 11.72 5.99 2.74
CA ASN A 227 11.11 7.01 1.89
C ASN A 227 9.66 7.30 2.32
N GLU A 228 9.18 8.51 2.02
CA GLU A 228 7.77 8.90 2.28
C GLU A 228 6.75 7.92 1.65
N PHE A 229 7.07 7.34 0.50
CA PHE A 229 6.17 6.45 -0.24
C PHE A 229 6.70 5.02 -0.24
N LEU A 230 5.87 4.09 0.23
CA LEU A 230 6.08 2.65 0.07
C LEU A 230 5.25 2.12 -1.09
N TYR A 231 5.87 1.31 -1.92
CA TYR A 231 5.20 0.64 -3.03
C TYR A 231 4.99 -0.83 -2.69
N MET A 232 3.83 -1.37 -3.03
CA MET A 232 3.47 -2.74 -2.69
C MET A 232 2.66 -3.37 -3.81
N ARG A 233 2.62 -4.70 -3.83
CA ARG A 233 1.65 -5.48 -4.62
C ARG A 233 0.76 -6.26 -3.68
N TRP A 234 -0.56 -6.08 -3.74
CA TRP A 234 -1.51 -6.81 -2.91
C TRP A 234 -2.23 -7.89 -3.72
N LYS A 235 -2.13 -9.14 -3.28
CA LYS A 235 -2.78 -10.28 -3.91
C LYS A 235 -3.79 -10.91 -2.97
N GLU A 236 -5.06 -10.76 -3.31
CA GLU A 236 -6.17 -11.50 -2.70
C GLU A 236 -6.00 -13.01 -2.95
N ARG A 237 -6.29 -13.83 -1.94
CA ARG A 237 -6.04 -15.27 -1.95
C ARG A 237 -7.33 -16.07 -1.92
N PHE A 238 -8.22 -15.77 -0.97
CA PHE A 238 -9.47 -16.50 -0.77
C PHE A 238 -10.50 -15.64 -0.06
N LEU A 239 -11.77 -16.05 -0.15
CA LEU A 239 -12.90 -15.41 0.49
C LEU A 239 -13.01 -15.79 1.97
N ILE A 240 -13.56 -14.88 2.76
CA ILE A 240 -13.97 -15.08 4.15
C ILE A 240 -15.50 -14.95 4.20
N PRO A 241 -16.21 -15.83 4.93
CA PRO A 241 -15.71 -16.90 5.79
C PRO A 241 -15.36 -18.22 5.08
N ASP A 242 -15.80 -18.43 3.84
CA ASP A 242 -15.60 -19.70 3.13
C ASP A 242 -14.51 -19.61 2.06
N ALA A 243 -13.32 -20.09 2.40
CA ALA A 243 -12.16 -20.11 1.52
C ALA A 243 -12.30 -21.10 0.34
N LYS A 244 -13.30 -21.99 0.35
CA LYS A 244 -13.54 -22.95 -0.76
C LYS A 244 -14.28 -22.30 -1.93
N VAL A 245 -14.94 -21.18 -1.71
CA VAL A 245 -15.58 -20.41 -2.77
C VAL A 245 -14.48 -19.73 -3.58
N THR A 246 -14.41 -20.04 -4.87
CA THR A 246 -13.38 -19.53 -5.80
C THR A 246 -13.97 -18.67 -6.91
N ASP A 247 -15.28 -18.68 -7.08
CA ASP A 247 -16.00 -17.92 -8.09
C ASP A 247 -17.23 -17.23 -7.46
N ILE A 248 -17.38 -15.95 -7.74
CA ILE A 248 -18.55 -15.15 -7.38
C ILE A 248 -19.06 -14.55 -8.68
N ARG A 249 -20.31 -14.81 -9.02
CA ARG A 249 -20.91 -14.24 -10.23
C ARG A 249 -20.86 -12.70 -10.17
N GLY A 250 -20.14 -12.10 -11.12
CA GLY A 250 -20.01 -10.66 -11.23
C GLY A 250 -18.84 -10.05 -10.44
N ALA A 251 -18.03 -10.86 -9.76
CA ALA A 251 -16.84 -10.41 -9.04
C ALA A 251 -15.64 -11.33 -9.32
N SER A 252 -14.43 -10.78 -9.31
CA SER A 252 -13.21 -11.58 -9.44
C SER A 252 -12.05 -10.97 -8.65
N PHE A 253 -11.37 -11.83 -7.89
CA PHE A 253 -10.15 -11.50 -7.12
C PHE A 253 -8.90 -12.19 -7.70
N ALA A 254 -8.97 -12.61 -8.98
CA ALA A 254 -7.88 -13.31 -9.65
C ALA A 254 -6.63 -12.42 -9.88
N GLY A 255 -6.85 -11.11 -10.08
CA GLY A 255 -5.81 -10.11 -10.22
C GLY A 255 -5.07 -9.75 -8.94
N PHE A 256 -4.35 -8.64 -8.99
CA PHE A 256 -3.65 -8.03 -7.86
C PHE A 256 -3.69 -6.50 -7.98
N TYR A 257 -3.34 -5.80 -6.89
CA TYR A 257 -3.26 -4.34 -6.88
C TYR A 257 -1.81 -3.90 -6.86
N TYR A 258 -1.48 -2.90 -7.68
CA TYR A 258 -0.33 -2.03 -7.47
C TYR A 258 -0.72 -1.01 -6.42
N ILE A 259 0.10 -0.80 -5.39
CA ILE A 259 -0.22 0.07 -4.27
C ILE A 259 0.91 1.06 -4.03
N CYS A 260 0.55 2.31 -3.77
CA CYS A 260 1.40 3.38 -3.26
C CYS A 260 0.83 3.85 -1.92
N PHE A 261 1.56 3.64 -0.85
CA PHE A 261 1.21 4.06 0.50
C PHE A 261 2.07 5.25 0.93
N ASN A 262 1.44 6.32 1.39
CA ASN A 262 2.14 7.47 1.94
C ASN A 262 2.30 7.31 3.46
N GLN A 263 3.54 7.13 3.90
CA GLN A 263 3.90 6.89 5.30
C GLN A 263 3.60 8.07 6.23
N LEU A 264 3.54 9.30 5.70
CA LEU A 264 3.33 10.53 6.46
C LEU A 264 1.85 10.86 6.67
N THR A 265 1.00 10.52 5.69
CA THR A 265 -0.44 10.85 5.73
C THR A 265 -1.34 9.66 6.01
N GLY A 266 -0.84 8.43 5.86
CA GLY A 266 -1.64 7.22 6.00
C GLY A 266 -2.62 7.01 4.83
N SER A 267 -2.38 7.64 3.69
CA SER A 267 -3.17 7.46 2.46
C SER A 267 -2.63 6.30 1.62
N ILE A 268 -3.55 5.58 0.98
CA ILE A 268 -3.27 4.46 0.07
C ILE A 268 -3.92 4.78 -1.27
N SER A 269 -3.11 4.84 -2.32
CA SER A 269 -3.58 4.86 -3.70
C SER A 269 -3.21 3.55 -4.39
N GLY A 270 -4.12 3.00 -5.17
CA GLY A 270 -3.97 1.68 -5.74
C GLY A 270 -4.59 1.55 -7.13
N LEU A 271 -4.10 0.58 -7.89
CA LEU A 271 -4.60 0.25 -9.22
C LEU A 271 -4.72 -1.26 -9.34
N TYR A 272 -5.94 -1.75 -9.56
CA TYR A 272 -6.18 -3.16 -9.83
C TYR A 272 -5.69 -3.54 -11.23
N PHE A 273 -5.07 -4.71 -11.31
CA PHE A 273 -4.66 -5.32 -12.55
C PHE A 273 -5.12 -6.77 -12.63
N HIS A 274 -5.76 -7.08 -13.75
CA HIS A 274 -5.99 -8.44 -14.23
C HIS A 274 -6.07 -8.40 -15.75
N LYS A 275 -5.51 -9.41 -16.43
CA LYS A 275 -5.37 -9.46 -17.89
C LYS A 275 -6.68 -9.28 -18.67
N CYS A 276 -7.81 -9.70 -18.10
CA CYS A 276 -9.13 -9.65 -18.74
C CYS A 276 -10.05 -8.57 -18.16
N SER A 277 -9.54 -7.69 -17.31
CA SER A 277 -10.33 -6.64 -16.65
C SER A 277 -10.09 -5.28 -17.29
N ASP A 278 -11.05 -4.37 -17.11
CA ASP A 278 -10.84 -2.96 -17.43
C ASP A 278 -9.61 -2.43 -16.70
N LYS A 279 -8.77 -1.70 -17.43
CA LYS A 279 -7.51 -1.20 -16.89
C LYS A 279 -7.75 -0.08 -15.89
N PHE A 280 -6.86 -0.01 -14.90
CA PHE A 280 -6.75 1.12 -13.97
C PHE A 280 -8.00 1.35 -13.11
N GLN A 281 -8.65 0.28 -12.65
CA GLN A 281 -9.64 0.43 -11.58
C GLN A 281 -8.91 0.93 -10.34
N GLN A 282 -9.34 2.09 -9.85
CA GLN A 282 -8.59 2.87 -8.88
C GLN A 282 -9.08 2.53 -7.47
N LEU A 283 -8.16 2.35 -6.54
CA LEU A 283 -8.42 2.14 -5.12
C LEU A 283 -7.86 3.34 -4.35
N GLU A 284 -8.67 4.05 -3.60
CA GLU A 284 -8.20 5.16 -2.74
C GLU A 284 -8.72 4.93 -1.33
N LEU A 285 -7.81 4.87 -0.35
CA LEU A 285 -8.12 4.63 1.05
C LEU A 285 -7.40 5.63 1.94
N SER A 286 -8.01 5.94 3.08
CA SER A 286 -7.44 6.77 4.15
C SER A 286 -7.46 5.99 5.46
N HIS A 287 -6.40 6.15 6.25
CA HIS A 287 -6.30 5.56 7.58
C HIS A 287 -7.43 6.05 8.50
N ILE A 288 -7.99 5.14 9.29
CA ILE A 288 -8.94 5.45 10.37
C ILE A 288 -8.17 5.51 11.69
N PRO A 289 -8.14 6.66 12.38
CA PRO A 289 -7.61 6.75 13.74
C PRO A 289 -8.27 5.71 14.67
N ASP A 290 -7.47 5.10 15.55
CA ASP A 290 -7.93 4.19 16.61
C ASP A 290 -8.71 2.93 16.12
N GLY A 291 -8.44 2.47 14.89
CA GLY A 291 -8.99 1.21 14.37
C GLY A 291 -10.50 1.23 14.11
N GLY A 292 -11.11 2.41 14.11
CA GLY A 292 -12.56 2.56 13.97
C GLY A 292 -13.36 2.23 15.24
N ASN A 293 -12.71 2.10 16.40
CA ASN A 293 -13.42 2.15 17.67
C ASN A 293 -13.85 3.60 17.90
N ILE A 294 -15.13 3.89 17.62
CA ILE A 294 -15.76 5.11 18.13
C ILE A 294 -15.66 5.01 19.65
N SER A 295 -14.74 5.75 20.24
CA SER A 295 -14.76 6.02 21.67
C SER A 295 -16.08 6.74 21.94
N VAL A 296 -17.08 6.00 22.38
CA VAL A 296 -18.32 6.59 22.89
C VAL A 296 -17.91 7.33 24.16
N ILE A 297 -17.83 8.65 24.06
CA ILE A 297 -17.74 9.56 25.20
C ILE A 297 -19.13 9.70 25.81
#